data_AF-A0A973EZD6-F1
#
_entry.id   AF-A0A973EZD6-F1
#
_cell.length_a   1.000
_cell.length_b   1.000
_cell.length_c   1.000
_cell.angle_alpha   90.00
_cell.angle_beta   90.00
_cell.angle_gamma   90.00
#
_symmetry.space_group_name_H-M   'P 1'
#
loop_
_entity.id
_entity.type
_entity.pdbx_description
1 polymer ?
#
loop_
_entity_poly.entity_id
_entity_poly.type
_entity_poly.pdbx_seq_one_letter_code
_entity_poly.pdbx_strand_id
1 'polypeptide(L)'
;IVLPVGAFLGSDFSAVAEEIRAMREAAGEKRLKVIIESGLLGDYENIFRASMIAMDSGADFIKTSTGKANISATPEAAFVMCRAISDFYTETGIKVGFKAAGGIVNTSDAVIYYHIAKHCLGEEWLSNEYFRIGASRLANNILADLSGNTCNYF
;
A
#
# COMPACT_ATOMS: atom_id res chain seq x y z
N ILE A 1 -4.54 -6.48 -7.77
CA ILE A 1 -5.73 -7.21 -7.28
C ILE A 1 -6.16 -6.68 -5.93
N VAL A 2 -7.34 -7.06 -5.44
CA VAL A 2 -7.76 -6.85 -4.05
C VAL A 2 -7.60 -8.18 -3.33
N LEU A 3 -7.10 -8.14 -2.09
CA LEU A 3 -7.02 -9.31 -1.23
C LEU A 3 -8.43 -9.87 -0.99
N PRO A 4 -8.64 -11.19 -0.90
CA PRO A 4 -9.96 -11.78 -0.63
C PRO A 4 -10.40 -11.49 0.81
N VAL A 5 -10.90 -10.27 1.06
CA VAL A 5 -11.18 -9.74 2.41
C VAL A 5 -12.12 -10.66 3.21
N GLY A 6 -13.13 -11.24 2.54
CA GLY A 6 -14.06 -12.17 3.18
C GLY A 6 -13.37 -13.45 3.69
N ALA A 7 -12.49 -14.05 2.88
CA ALA A 7 -11.73 -15.23 3.28
C ALA A 7 -10.76 -14.89 4.42
N PHE A 8 -10.08 -13.74 4.35
CA PHE A 8 -9.18 -13.28 5.39
C PHE A 8 -9.89 -13.08 6.74
N LEU A 9 -11.03 -12.39 6.76
CA LEU A 9 -11.83 -12.20 7.98
C LEU A 9 -12.44 -13.52 8.48
N GLY A 10 -12.69 -14.47 7.57
CA GLY A 10 -13.05 -15.85 7.89
C GLY A 10 -11.87 -16.70 8.40
N SER A 11 -10.67 -16.13 8.54
CA SER A 11 -9.42 -16.81 8.90
C SER A 11 -8.98 -17.91 7.94
N ASP A 12 -9.51 -17.93 6.71
CA ASP A 12 -9.05 -18.81 5.64
C ASP A 12 -7.85 -18.20 4.91
N PHE A 13 -6.72 -18.18 5.61
CA PHE A 13 -5.48 -17.60 5.10
C PHE A 13 -4.88 -18.43 3.95
N SER A 14 -5.22 -19.72 3.84
CA SER A 14 -4.78 -20.56 2.71
C SER A 14 -5.43 -20.08 1.41
N ALA A 15 -6.75 -19.89 1.41
CA ALA A 15 -7.47 -19.39 0.24
C ALA A 15 -6.98 -18.00 -0.18
N VAL A 16 -6.69 -17.12 0.79
CA VAL A 16 -6.09 -15.80 0.51
C VAL A 16 -4.76 -15.93 -0.21
N ALA A 17 -3.86 -16.77 0.31
CA ALA A 17 -2.53 -16.95 -0.26
C ALA A 17 -2.58 -17.62 -1.64
N GLU A 18 -3.42 -18.64 -1.80
CA GLU A 18 -3.63 -19.35 -3.07
C GLU A 18 -4.15 -18.42 -4.17
N GLU A 19 -5.12 -17.56 -3.86
CA GLU A 19 -5.62 -16.59 -4.85
C GLU A 19 -4.54 -15.59 -5.25
N ILE A 20 -3.76 -15.06 -4.30
CA ILE A 20 -2.67 -14.13 -4.62
C ILE A 20 -1.59 -14.83 -5.47
N ARG A 21 -1.23 -16.08 -5.16
CA ARG A 21 -0.26 -16.86 -5.94
C ARG A 21 -0.76 -17.15 -7.36
N ALA A 22 -2.03 -17.50 -7.52
CA ALA A 22 -2.62 -17.68 -8.85
C ALA A 22 -2.58 -16.38 -9.67
N MET A 23 -2.84 -15.23 -9.03
CA MET A 23 -2.74 -13.91 -9.68
C MET A 23 -1.27 -13.53 -9.96
N ARG A 24 -0.34 -13.94 -9.12
CA ARG A 24 1.10 -13.77 -9.35
C ARG A 24 1.55 -14.55 -10.57
N GLU A 25 1.15 -15.82 -10.69
CA GLU A 25 1.43 -16.66 -11.85
C GLU A 25 0.87 -16.05 -13.13
N ALA A 26 -0.41 -15.65 -13.12
CA ALA A 26 -1.05 -15.02 -14.27
C ALA A 26 -0.41 -13.68 -14.67
N ALA A 27 0.13 -12.93 -13.71
CA ALA A 27 0.81 -11.67 -13.96
C ALA A 27 2.24 -11.82 -14.51
N GLY A 28 2.85 -13.02 -14.42
CA GLY A 28 4.21 -13.30 -14.89
C GLY A 28 5.23 -12.36 -14.23
N GLU A 29 6.05 -11.70 -15.04
CA GLU A 29 7.10 -10.77 -14.57
C GLU A 29 6.59 -9.35 -14.25
N LYS A 30 5.30 -9.06 -14.48
CA LYS A 30 4.77 -7.70 -14.27
C LYS A 30 4.60 -7.41 -12.77
N ARG A 31 4.78 -6.15 -12.36
CA ARG A 31 4.60 -5.73 -10.95
C ARG A 31 3.17 -5.98 -10.44
N LEU A 32 2.99 -6.95 -9.53
CA LEU A 32 1.72 -7.27 -8.86
C LEU A 32 1.53 -6.38 -7.62
N LYS A 33 0.42 -5.66 -7.59
CA LYS A 33 0.02 -4.83 -6.44
C LYS A 33 -1.19 -5.47 -5.77
N VAL A 34 -1.06 -5.82 -4.50
CA VAL A 34 -2.15 -6.38 -3.70
C VAL A 34 -2.73 -5.28 -2.83
N ILE A 35 -4.03 -5.02 -2.98
CA ILE A 35 -4.75 -4.08 -2.13
C ILE A 35 -5.27 -4.85 -0.93
N ILE A 36 -4.75 -4.59 0.27
CA ILE A 36 -5.17 -5.32 1.47
C ILE A 36 -6.51 -4.83 2.04
N GLU A 37 -6.98 -3.66 1.56
CA GLU A 37 -8.21 -3.00 2.00
C GLU A 37 -8.25 -2.76 3.52
N SER A 38 -7.19 -2.12 4.02
CA SER A 38 -6.92 -1.88 5.45
C SER A 38 -8.11 -1.37 6.26
N GLY A 39 -8.96 -0.51 5.69
CA GLY A 39 -10.16 0.02 6.36
C GLY A 39 -11.25 -1.00 6.65
N LEU A 40 -11.17 -2.23 6.09
CA LEU A 40 -12.11 -3.33 6.35
C LEU A 40 -11.54 -4.41 7.27
N LEU A 41 -10.26 -4.34 7.64
CA LEU A 41 -9.59 -5.40 8.41
C LEU A 41 -9.79 -5.30 9.93
N GLY A 42 -10.47 -4.26 10.40
CA GLY A 42 -10.90 -4.08 11.79
C GLY A 42 -9.79 -3.58 12.72
N ASP A 43 -8.64 -4.23 12.73
CA ASP A 43 -7.53 -3.91 13.64
C ASP A 43 -6.15 -3.93 12.95
N TYR A 44 -5.15 -3.43 13.67
CA TYR A 44 -3.77 -3.32 13.18
C TYR A 44 -3.05 -4.67 13.07
N GLU A 45 -3.42 -5.67 13.87
CA GLU A 45 -2.82 -7.00 13.78
C GLU A 45 -3.22 -7.66 12.45
N ASN A 46 -4.49 -7.54 12.07
CA ASN A 46 -5.00 -7.99 10.79
C ASN A 46 -4.36 -7.25 9.61
N ILE A 47 -4.14 -5.94 9.71
CA ILE A 47 -3.41 -5.17 8.67
C ILE A 47 -1.98 -5.71 8.50
N PHE A 48 -1.28 -5.96 9.61
CA PHE A 48 0.07 -6.53 9.58
C PHE A 48 0.06 -7.93 8.95
N ARG A 49 -0.82 -8.82 9.42
CA ARG A 49 -0.94 -10.20 8.94
C ARG A 49 -1.32 -10.28 7.46
N ALA A 50 -2.29 -9.48 7.02
CA ALA A 50 -2.68 -9.38 5.61
C ALA A 50 -1.52 -8.90 4.73
N SER A 51 -0.72 -7.95 5.24
CA SER A 51 0.48 -7.48 4.55
C SER A 51 1.52 -8.58 4.40
N MET A 52 1.81 -9.32 5.47
CA MET A 52 2.76 -10.45 5.44
C MET A 52 2.31 -11.55 4.48
N ILE A 53 1.06 -11.98 4.54
CA ILE A 53 0.51 -13.00 3.64
C ILE A 53 0.60 -12.55 2.18
N ALA A 54 0.27 -11.28 1.90
CA ALA A 54 0.34 -10.77 0.54
C ALA A 54 1.77 -10.78 -0.02
N MET A 55 2.76 -10.38 0.79
CA MET A 55 4.17 -10.38 0.39
C MET A 55 4.73 -11.79 0.21
N ASP A 56 4.46 -12.69 1.16
CA ASP A 56 4.84 -14.11 1.08
C ASP A 56 4.20 -14.82 -0.13
N SER A 57 3.03 -14.35 -0.55
CA SER A 57 2.33 -14.85 -1.75
C SER A 57 2.79 -14.21 -3.06
N GLY A 58 3.80 -13.33 -3.03
CA GLY A 58 4.45 -12.77 -4.22
C GLY A 58 4.02 -11.35 -4.61
N ALA A 59 3.44 -10.56 -3.69
CA ALA A 59 3.15 -9.16 -3.96
C ALA A 59 4.44 -8.33 -4.11
N ASP A 60 4.58 -7.63 -5.24
CA ASP A 60 5.64 -6.62 -5.42
C ASP A 60 5.33 -5.31 -4.68
N PHE A 61 4.05 -5.05 -4.46
CA PHE A 61 3.56 -3.92 -3.69
C PHE A 61 2.37 -4.33 -2.84
N ILE A 62 2.35 -3.84 -1.61
CA ILE A 62 1.13 -3.79 -0.81
C ILE A 62 0.53 -2.38 -0.87
N LYS A 63 -0.78 -2.32 -1.09
CA LYS A 63 -1.56 -1.11 -1.25
C LYS A 63 -2.66 -1.04 -0.18
N THR A 64 -2.79 0.12 0.46
CA THR A 64 -3.73 0.36 1.57
C THR A 64 -5.20 0.09 1.22
N SER A 65 -5.75 0.76 0.20
CA SER A 65 -7.20 0.71 -0.07
C SER A 65 -7.56 0.85 -1.56
N THR A 66 -8.75 0.41 -1.96
CA THR A 66 -9.29 0.66 -3.31
C THR A 66 -9.71 2.12 -3.52
N GLY A 67 -9.95 2.87 -2.44
CA GLY A 67 -10.60 4.17 -2.46
C GLY A 67 -12.12 4.10 -2.64
N LYS A 68 -12.72 2.91 -2.42
CA LYS A 68 -14.17 2.68 -2.51
C LYS A 68 -14.83 2.41 -1.14
N ALA A 69 -14.04 2.06 -0.13
CA ALA A 69 -14.51 1.92 1.25
C ALA A 69 -14.58 3.29 1.96
N ASN A 70 -15.40 3.37 3.01
CA ASN A 70 -15.55 4.58 3.84
C ASN A 70 -14.23 4.99 4.49
N ILE A 71 -13.47 4.00 4.98
CA ILE A 71 -12.13 4.19 5.52
C ILE A 71 -11.14 3.70 4.45
N SER A 72 -10.26 4.58 4.01
CA SER A 72 -9.24 4.31 2.98
C SER A 72 -7.84 4.31 3.60
N ALA A 73 -6.84 4.97 3.02
CA ALA A 73 -5.53 5.09 3.65
C ALA A 73 -5.63 5.94 4.93
N THR A 74 -4.99 5.46 5.99
CA THR A 74 -4.73 6.24 7.22
C THR A 74 -3.22 6.19 7.54
N PRO A 75 -2.67 7.21 8.24
CA PRO A 75 -1.28 7.18 8.69
C PRO A 75 -0.95 5.95 9.54
N GLU A 76 -1.87 5.51 10.40
CA GLU A 76 -1.67 4.35 11.29
C GLU A 76 -1.59 3.05 10.49
N ALA A 77 -2.51 2.84 9.54
CA ALA A 77 -2.46 1.66 8.67
C ALA A 77 -1.20 1.67 7.80
N ALA A 78 -0.80 2.83 7.29
CA ALA A 78 0.44 2.97 6.53
C ALA A 78 1.68 2.62 7.37
N PHE A 79 1.74 3.08 8.62
CA PHE A 79 2.84 2.75 9.52
C PHE A 79 2.92 1.23 9.75
N VAL A 80 1.80 0.59 10.05
CA VAL A 80 1.73 -0.87 10.26
C VAL A 80 2.17 -1.64 9.02
N MET A 81 1.71 -1.23 7.83
CA MET A 81 2.12 -1.84 6.56
C MET A 81 3.61 -1.65 6.28
N CYS A 82 4.17 -0.46 6.54
CA CYS A 82 5.60 -0.21 6.39
C CYS A 82 6.43 -1.01 7.41
N ARG A 83 5.95 -1.20 8.64
CA ARG A 83 6.58 -2.11 9.61
C ARG A 83 6.59 -3.55 9.10
N ALA A 84 5.48 -4.04 8.54
CA ALA A 84 5.43 -5.37 7.94
C ALA A 84 6.46 -5.53 6.80
N ILE A 85 6.57 -4.54 5.90
CA ILE A 85 7.59 -4.56 4.83
C ILE A 85 9.01 -4.60 5.42
N SER A 86 9.28 -3.81 6.46
CA SER A 86 10.59 -3.80 7.13
C SER A 86 10.94 -5.16 7.71
N ASP A 87 9.99 -5.79 8.41
CA ASP A 87 10.19 -7.08 9.07
C ASP A 87 10.36 -8.18 8.00
N PHE A 88 9.52 -8.19 6.96
CA PHE A 88 9.64 -9.09 5.81
C PHE A 88 10.98 -8.96 5.08
N TYR A 89 11.46 -7.72 4.84
CA TYR A 89 12.76 -7.50 4.22
C TYR A 89 13.90 -7.99 5.12
N THR A 90 13.81 -7.77 6.43
CA THR A 90 14.80 -8.23 7.41
C THR A 90 14.93 -9.76 7.39
N GLU A 91 13.81 -10.46 7.25
CA GLU A 91 13.77 -11.93 7.25
C GLU A 91 14.17 -12.55 5.90
N THR A 92 13.76 -11.93 4.78
CA THR A 92 13.85 -12.56 3.44
C THR A 92 14.88 -11.93 2.51
N GLY A 93 15.30 -10.69 2.77
CA GLY A 93 16.09 -9.88 1.85
C GLY A 93 15.31 -9.38 0.62
N ILE A 94 14.00 -9.63 0.52
CA ILE A 94 13.17 -9.26 -0.63
C ILE A 94 12.55 -7.88 -0.41
N LYS A 95 12.78 -6.94 -1.35
CA LYS A 95 12.19 -5.61 -1.29
C LYS A 95 10.77 -5.58 -1.87
N VAL A 96 9.81 -5.16 -1.06
CA VAL A 96 8.42 -4.92 -1.46
C VAL A 96 8.09 -3.43 -1.37
N GLY A 97 7.35 -2.91 -2.34
CA GLY A 97 6.91 -1.53 -2.37
C GLY A 97 5.66 -1.24 -1.52
N PHE A 98 5.56 -0.01 -1.03
CA PHE A 98 4.40 0.52 -0.34
C PHE A 98 3.59 1.47 -1.24
N LYS A 99 2.26 1.35 -1.21
CA LYS A 99 1.35 2.29 -1.87
C LYS A 99 0.22 2.77 -0.96
N ALA A 100 0.30 4.02 -0.53
CA ALA A 100 -0.82 4.72 0.10
C ALA A 100 -1.84 5.11 -0.98
N ALA A 101 -3.14 4.91 -0.76
CA ALA A 101 -4.17 5.21 -1.74
C ALA A 101 -5.54 5.45 -1.09
N GLY A 102 -6.32 6.34 -1.71
CA GLY A 102 -7.67 6.70 -1.28
C GLY A 102 -7.68 7.81 -0.23
N GLY A 103 -8.37 8.91 -0.52
CA GLY A 103 -8.54 10.04 0.39
C GLY A 103 -7.35 11.02 0.51
N ILE A 104 -6.25 10.79 -0.21
CA ILE A 104 -5.05 11.65 -0.16
C ILE A 104 -5.21 12.78 -1.18
N VAL A 105 -5.42 14.01 -0.71
CA VAL A 105 -5.78 15.15 -1.56
C VAL A 105 -4.77 16.29 -1.44
N ASN A 106 -4.25 16.56 -0.25
CA ASN A 106 -3.37 17.71 -0.03
C ASN A 106 -1.90 17.31 0.00
N THR A 107 -1.02 18.25 -0.33
CA THR A 107 0.44 18.05 -0.26
C THR A 107 0.89 17.65 1.14
N SER A 108 0.32 18.25 2.19
CA SER A 108 0.57 17.87 3.58
C SER A 108 0.22 16.41 3.87
N ASP A 109 -0.88 15.88 3.33
CA ASP A 109 -1.25 14.47 3.49
C ASP A 109 -0.18 13.57 2.85
N ALA A 110 0.28 13.92 1.65
CA ALA A 110 1.30 13.16 0.93
C ALA A 110 2.64 13.13 1.68
N VAL A 111 3.03 14.25 2.29
CA VAL A 111 4.25 14.38 3.10
C VAL A 111 4.22 13.46 4.32
N ILE A 112 3.05 13.26 4.94
CA ILE A 112 2.92 12.30 6.06
C ILE A 112 3.31 10.88 5.63
N TYR A 113 2.73 10.39 4.52
CA TYR A 113 3.03 9.04 4.02
C TYR A 113 4.49 8.90 3.55
N TYR A 114 5.06 9.95 2.97
CA TYR A 114 6.48 10.00 2.61
C TYR A 114 7.37 9.83 3.85
N HIS A 115 7.09 10.57 4.93
CA HIS A 115 7.87 10.47 6.17
C HIS A 115 7.70 9.12 6.86
N ILE A 116 6.50 8.52 6.85
CA ILE A 116 6.28 7.18 7.39
C ILE A 116 7.15 6.15 6.64
N ALA A 117 7.11 6.17 5.30
CA ALA A 117 7.91 5.28 4.50
C ALA A 117 9.41 5.49 4.75
N LYS A 118 9.88 6.76 4.75
CA LYS A 118 11.28 7.10 5.05
C LYS A 118 11.71 6.60 6.41
N HIS A 119 10.88 6.79 7.43
CA HIS A 119 11.20 6.42 8.81
C HIS A 119 11.28 4.90 8.99
N CYS A 120 10.34 4.15 8.42
CA CYS A 120 10.27 2.70 8.61
C CYS A 120 11.21 1.92 7.68
N LEU A 121 11.41 2.40 6.44
CA LEU A 121 12.04 1.63 5.36
C LEU A 121 13.35 2.26 4.86
N GLY A 122 13.64 3.51 5.24
CA GLY A 122 14.83 4.24 4.80
C GLY A 122 14.67 4.91 3.43
N GLU A 123 15.70 5.65 3.03
CA GLU A 123 15.67 6.48 1.82
C GLU A 123 15.62 5.67 0.52
N GLU A 124 16.17 4.46 0.51
CA GLU A 124 16.17 3.59 -0.68
C GLU A 124 14.76 3.20 -1.15
N TRP A 125 13.78 3.20 -0.25
CA TRP A 125 12.37 2.94 -0.58
C TRP A 125 11.66 4.14 -1.19
N LEU A 126 12.24 5.34 -1.14
CA LEU A 126 11.64 6.58 -1.63
C LEU A 126 11.88 6.77 -3.14
N SER A 127 11.68 5.70 -3.90
CA SER A 127 11.80 5.67 -5.36
C SER A 127 10.47 5.23 -5.99
N ASN A 128 10.32 5.47 -7.30
CA ASN A 128 9.16 5.00 -8.05
C ASN A 128 9.02 3.47 -8.08
N GLU A 129 10.08 2.72 -7.75
CA GLU A 129 10.09 1.27 -7.69
C GLU A 129 9.51 0.72 -6.38
N TYR A 130 9.50 1.51 -5.29
CA TYR A 130 9.08 1.03 -3.96
C TYR A 130 8.10 1.94 -3.23
N PHE A 131 7.86 3.16 -3.71
CA PHE A 131 6.91 4.08 -3.09
C PHE A 131 5.99 4.71 -4.14
N ARG A 132 4.69 4.67 -3.87
CA ARG A 132 3.67 5.32 -4.69
C ARG A 132 2.58 5.92 -3.83
N ILE A 133 1.99 7.02 -4.30
CA ILE A 133 0.73 7.55 -3.79
C ILE A 133 -0.33 7.37 -4.88
N GLY A 134 -1.42 6.68 -4.56
CA GLY A 134 -2.58 6.51 -5.41
C GLY A 134 -3.59 7.62 -5.16
N ALA A 135 -3.54 8.67 -5.98
CA ALA A 135 -4.41 9.83 -5.89
C ALA A 135 -4.79 10.35 -7.28
N SER A 136 -5.73 11.29 -7.33
CA SER A 136 -6.12 12.03 -8.54
C SER A 136 -5.77 13.51 -8.40
N ARG A 137 -6.59 14.27 -7.66
CA ARG A 137 -6.45 15.73 -7.48
C ARG A 137 -5.12 16.16 -6.85
N LEU A 138 -4.48 15.28 -6.09
CA LEU A 138 -3.22 15.55 -5.42
C LEU A 138 -2.14 16.07 -6.38
N ALA A 139 -2.06 15.55 -7.60
CA ALA A 139 -1.04 16.00 -8.57
C ALA A 139 -1.21 17.50 -8.90
N ASN A 140 -2.43 17.94 -9.15
CA ASN A 140 -2.74 19.36 -9.38
C ASN A 140 -2.44 20.22 -8.15
N ASN A 141 -2.76 19.71 -6.95
CA ASN A 141 -2.52 20.45 -5.70
C ASN A 141 -1.03 20.62 -5.39
N ILE A 142 -0.22 19.58 -5.60
CA ILE A 142 1.25 19.68 -5.46
C ILE A 142 1.82 20.70 -6.45
N LEU A 143 1.38 20.66 -7.71
CA LEU A 143 1.82 21.63 -8.71
C LEU A 143 1.40 23.06 -8.35
N ALA A 144 0.20 23.23 -7.78
CA ALA A 144 -0.27 24.52 -7.32
C ALA A 144 0.58 25.06 -6.16
N ASP A 145 0.88 24.23 -5.17
CA ASP A 145 1.72 24.61 -4.02
C ASP A 145 3.16 24.95 -4.45
N LEU A 146 3.71 24.26 -5.45
CA LEU A 146 5.05 24.52 -5.97
C LEU A 146 5.12 25.78 -6.84
N SER A 147 4.07 26.05 -7.63
CA SER A 147 4.04 27.16 -8.59
C SER A 147 3.44 28.45 -8.04
N GLY A 148 2.73 28.39 -6.91
CA GLY A 148 1.96 29.50 -6.35
C GLY A 148 0.70 29.86 -7.14
N ASN A 149 0.31 29.07 -8.14
CA ASN A 149 -0.83 29.32 -9.02
C ASN A 149 -1.78 28.11 -9.02
N THR A 150 -3.08 28.32 -9.26
CA THR A 150 -4.01 27.21 -9.47
C THR A 150 -3.65 26.40 -10.72
N CYS A 151 -3.53 25.08 -10.58
CA CYS A 151 -3.26 24.14 -11.67
C CYS A 151 -4.41 23.15 -11.86
N ASN A 152 -4.73 22.79 -13.11
CA ASN A 152 -5.74 21.79 -13.43
C ASN A 152 -5.37 21.03 -14.72
N TYR A 153 -4.36 20.17 -14.62
CA TYR A 153 -3.83 19.38 -15.74
C TYR A 153 -4.33 17.93 -15.77
N PHE A 154 -4.67 17.39 -14.59
CA PHE A 154 -5.04 15.98 -14.38
C PHE A 154 -6.47 15.81 -13.86
#